data_AF-A0A833W363-F1
#
_entry.id   AF-A0A833W363-F1
#
_cell.length_a   1.000
_cell.length_b   1.000
_cell.length_c   1.000
_cell.angle_alpha   90.00
_cell.angle_beta   90.00
_cell.angle_gamma   90.00
#
_symmetry.space_group_name_H-M   'P 1'
#
loop_
_entity.id
_entity.type
_entity.pdbx_description
1 polymer ?
#
loop_
_entity_poly.entity_id
_entity_poly.type
_entity_poly.pdbx_seq_one_letter_code
_entity_poly.pdbx_strand_id
1 'polypeptide(L)'
;MMKQQNYKFDGFYTKEVRGPNGNRIGFDVVLVKNDKKSTLARVEKVINQSQHSKYKVGNYHVFLHDFEAAALPVFDSNTVSKIVSHVARIFMIIISSLIFVFLKDILIIDEIGKMELFSQKFRNEVVKSFFETSNRLFIIATIPQMHKIPQQHSSLFQKFRTDEKCKIITVNHQNRNNLPEEIFSLIL
;
A
#
# COMPACT_ATOMS: atom_id res chain seq x y z
N MET A 1 10.02 -15.95 -10.11
CA MET A 1 10.76 -16.10 -8.85
C MET A 1 9.85 -16.11 -7.63
N MET A 2 9.27 -14.99 -7.18
CA MET A 2 8.39 -14.93 -5.99
C MET A 2 7.16 -15.87 -6.02
N LYS A 3 6.46 -15.96 -7.16
CA LYS A 3 5.30 -16.88 -7.33
C LYS A 3 5.68 -18.36 -7.19
N GLN A 4 6.96 -18.71 -7.37
CA GLN A 4 7.45 -20.09 -7.26
C GLN A 4 7.78 -20.49 -5.82
N GLN A 5 7.82 -19.53 -4.88
CA GLN A 5 8.11 -19.76 -3.45
C GLN A 5 6.87 -19.62 -2.55
N ASN A 6 5.66 -19.74 -3.12
CA ASN A 6 4.38 -19.74 -2.40
C ASN A 6 4.05 -18.47 -1.57
N TYR A 7 4.67 -17.34 -1.89
CA TYR A 7 4.29 -16.04 -1.33
C TYR A 7 2.92 -15.60 -1.84
N LYS A 8 2.09 -15.10 -0.92
CA LYS A 8 0.82 -14.47 -1.26
C LYS A 8 1.01 -12.97 -1.31
N PHE A 9 0.58 -12.38 -2.42
CA PHE A 9 0.62 -10.94 -2.64
C PHE A 9 -0.79 -10.38 -2.58
N ASP A 10 -0.96 -9.31 -1.82
CA ASP A 10 -2.14 -8.47 -1.87
C ASP A 10 -1.70 -7.00 -1.85
N GLY A 11 -2.65 -6.09 -2.01
CA GLY A 11 -2.38 -4.66 -2.04
C GLY A 11 -2.71 -4.02 -3.37
N PHE A 12 -2.13 -2.86 -3.59
CA PHE A 12 -2.41 -2.04 -4.76
C PHE A 12 -1.22 -1.19 -5.17
N TYR A 13 -1.25 -0.77 -6.43
CA TYR A 13 -0.36 0.25 -6.96
C TYR A 13 -1.17 1.31 -7.71
N THR A 14 -0.59 2.49 -7.90
CA THR A 14 -1.21 3.57 -8.65
C THR A 14 -0.71 3.59 -10.08
N LYS A 15 -1.62 3.82 -11.02
CA LYS A 15 -1.30 3.93 -12.44
C LYS A 15 -1.70 5.29 -12.97
N GLU A 16 -0.77 5.95 -13.66
CA GLU A 16 -1.05 7.18 -14.37
C GLU A 16 -2.05 6.93 -15.51
N VAL A 17 -3.12 7.73 -15.55
CA VAL A 17 -4.11 7.73 -16.62
C VAL A 17 -3.82 8.87 -17.57
N ARG A 18 -3.66 8.55 -18.86
CA ARG A 18 -3.42 9.52 -19.93
C ARG A 18 -4.62 9.61 -20.87
N GLY A 19 -4.94 10.83 -21.28
CA GLY A 19 -5.99 11.09 -22.26
C GLY A 19 -5.52 10.81 -23.69
N PRO A 20 -6.41 10.99 -24.69
CA PRO A 20 -6.12 10.74 -26.10
C PRO A 20 -4.91 11.52 -26.63
N ASN A 21 -4.69 12.73 -26.12
CA ASN A 21 -3.58 13.60 -26.52
C ASN A 21 -2.28 13.31 -25.76
N GLY A 22 -2.20 12.18 -25.02
CA GLY A 22 -1.04 11.78 -24.23
C GLY A 22 -0.83 12.56 -22.92
N ASN A 23 -1.60 13.61 -22.68
CA ASN A 23 -1.54 14.38 -21.43
C ASN A 23 -2.09 13.54 -20.26
N ARG A 24 -1.48 13.67 -19.08
CA ARG A 24 -2.03 13.08 -17.86
C ARG A 24 -3.41 13.66 -17.55
N ILE A 25 -4.36 12.79 -17.24
CA ILE A 25 -5.74 13.15 -16.86
C ILE A 25 -6.13 12.62 -15.48
N GLY A 26 -5.29 11.78 -14.86
CA GLY A 26 -5.59 11.27 -13.53
C GLY A 26 -4.71 10.11 -13.11
N PHE A 27 -5.17 9.43 -12.07
CA PHE A 27 -4.55 8.25 -11.48
C PHE A 27 -5.63 7.23 -11.11
N ASP A 28 -5.33 5.97 -11.32
CA ASP A 28 -6.15 4.84 -10.88
C ASP A 28 -5.40 4.03 -9.83
N VAL A 29 -6.14 3.48 -8.87
CA VAL A 29 -5.67 2.38 -8.04
C VAL A 29 -5.90 1.08 -8.78
N VAL A 30 -4.88 0.22 -8.84
CA VAL A 30 -4.95 -1.11 -9.44
C VAL A 30 -4.62 -2.16 -8.37
N LEU A 31 -5.55 -3.08 -8.14
CA LEU A 31 -5.38 -4.15 -7.16
C LEU A 31 -4.42 -5.22 -7.68
N VAL A 32 -3.43 -5.60 -6.88
CA VAL A 32 -2.42 -6.61 -7.24
C VAL A 32 -3.05 -7.99 -7.46
N LYS A 33 -4.12 -8.29 -6.74
CA LYS A 33 -4.73 -9.63 -6.72
C LYS A 33 -5.49 -9.99 -7.99
N ASN A 34 -6.11 -9.02 -8.65
CA ASN A 34 -7.05 -9.27 -9.75
C ASN A 34 -7.06 -8.17 -10.82
N ASP A 35 -6.11 -7.24 -10.78
CA ASP A 35 -5.99 -6.09 -11.70
C ASP A 35 -7.25 -5.21 -11.79
N LYS A 36 -8.18 -5.33 -10.81
CA LYS A 36 -9.36 -4.47 -10.73
C LYS A 36 -8.90 -3.05 -10.48
N LYS A 37 -9.49 -2.12 -11.23
CA LYS A 37 -9.17 -0.69 -11.15
C LYS A 37 -10.25 0.08 -10.41
N SER A 38 -9.83 1.11 -9.69
CA SER A 38 -10.68 2.12 -9.10
C SER A 38 -10.09 3.51 -9.35
N THR A 39 -10.95 4.52 -9.46
CA THR A 39 -10.49 5.88 -9.72
C THR A 39 -9.89 6.48 -8.45
N LEU A 40 -8.62 6.91 -8.47
CA LEU A 40 -8.04 7.68 -7.36
C LEU A 40 -8.29 9.16 -7.56
N ALA A 41 -7.93 9.68 -8.73
CA ALA A 41 -8.05 11.10 -9.01
C ALA A 41 -8.20 11.41 -10.50
N ARG A 42 -8.84 12.54 -10.81
CA ARG A 42 -9.00 13.06 -12.18
C ARG A 42 -8.82 14.57 -12.23
N VAL A 43 -8.37 15.07 -13.37
CA VAL A 43 -8.31 16.51 -13.63
C VAL A 43 -9.71 17.08 -13.83
N GLU A 44 -9.92 18.33 -13.39
CA GLU A 44 -11.21 19.03 -13.47
C GLU A 44 -11.83 19.00 -14.89
N LYS A 45 -11.01 19.17 -15.93
CA LYS A 45 -11.46 19.16 -17.34
C LYS A 45 -12.05 17.84 -17.86
N VAL A 46 -11.90 16.73 -17.13
CA VAL A 46 -12.44 15.41 -17.55
C VAL A 46 -13.53 14.88 -16.63
N ILE A 47 -14.04 15.72 -15.72
CA ILE A 47 -15.10 15.34 -14.78
C ILE A 47 -16.23 16.36 -14.80
N ASN A 48 -17.43 15.91 -14.42
CA ASN A 48 -18.59 16.79 -14.32
C ASN A 48 -18.60 17.55 -12.98
N GLN A 49 -19.34 18.67 -12.92
CA GLN A 49 -19.48 19.47 -11.68
C GLN A 49 -19.97 18.64 -10.48
N SER A 50 -20.86 17.67 -10.71
CA SER A 50 -21.35 16.75 -9.67
C SER A 50 -20.27 15.82 -9.11
N GLN A 51 -19.17 15.64 -9.83
CA GLN A 51 -18.02 14.81 -9.43
C GLN A 51 -16.92 15.65 -8.77
N HIS A 52 -17.13 16.95 -8.55
CA HIS A 52 -16.13 17.79 -7.88
C HIS A 52 -15.94 17.32 -6.44
N SER A 53 -14.78 16.73 -6.17
CA SER A 53 -14.36 16.39 -4.82
C SER A 53 -13.86 17.63 -4.07
N LYS A 54 -14.21 17.72 -2.78
CA LYS A 54 -13.61 18.68 -1.84
C LYS A 54 -12.12 18.42 -1.57
N TYR A 55 -11.66 17.20 -1.85
CA TYR A 55 -10.25 16.83 -1.72
C TYR A 55 -9.53 17.08 -3.04
N LYS A 56 -8.56 17.99 -3.04
CA LYS A 56 -7.81 18.38 -4.24
C LYS A 56 -6.30 18.38 -4.02
N VAL A 57 -5.54 18.02 -5.05
CA VAL A 57 -4.09 18.25 -5.14
C VAL A 57 -3.80 18.90 -6.49
N GLY A 58 -3.49 20.21 -6.48
CA GLY A 58 -3.41 20.97 -7.72
C GLY A 58 -4.73 20.87 -8.50
N ASN A 59 -4.66 20.50 -9.79
CA ASN A 59 -5.83 20.37 -10.67
C ASN A 59 -6.57 19.04 -10.54
N TYR A 60 -6.13 18.14 -9.64
CA TYR A 60 -6.71 16.82 -9.47
C TYR A 60 -7.73 16.82 -8.34
N HIS A 61 -8.94 16.36 -8.62
CA HIS A 61 -9.96 15.99 -7.63
C HIS A 61 -9.74 14.54 -7.21
N VAL A 62 -9.69 14.27 -5.90
CA VAL A 62 -9.42 12.95 -5.33
C VAL A 62 -10.72 12.31 -4.86
N PHE A 63 -10.99 11.09 -5.32
CA PHE A 63 -12.23 10.36 -5.05
C PHE A 63 -12.03 9.37 -3.90
N LEU A 64 -12.22 9.85 -2.65
CA LEU A 64 -11.95 9.02 -1.48
C LEU A 64 -12.84 7.80 -1.38
N HIS A 65 -14.10 7.89 -1.80
CA HIS A 65 -15.00 6.74 -1.75
C HIS A 65 -14.49 5.59 -2.63
N ASP A 66 -14.14 5.89 -3.88
CA ASP A 66 -13.62 4.94 -4.85
C ASP A 66 -12.25 4.39 -4.41
N PHE A 67 -11.40 5.26 -3.85
CA PHE A 67 -10.12 4.86 -3.26
C PHE A 67 -10.31 3.90 -2.08
N GLU A 68 -11.11 4.28 -1.07
CA GLU A 68 -11.34 3.48 0.14
C GLU A 68 -11.94 2.12 -0.19
N ALA A 69 -12.90 2.06 -1.12
CA ALA A 69 -13.54 0.82 -1.54
C ALA A 69 -12.56 -0.18 -2.18
N ALA A 70 -11.46 0.30 -2.76
CA ALA A 70 -10.40 -0.53 -3.33
C ALA A 70 -9.27 -0.80 -2.32
N ALA A 71 -8.80 0.22 -1.61
CA ALA A 71 -7.59 0.19 -0.80
C ALA A 71 -7.79 -0.34 0.62
N LEU A 72 -8.97 -0.18 1.24
CA LEU A 72 -9.16 -0.68 2.61
C LEU A 72 -9.25 -2.22 2.69
N PRO A 73 -9.93 -2.93 1.77
CA PRO A 73 -10.03 -4.39 1.85
C PRO A 73 -8.68 -5.13 1.77
N VAL A 74 -7.62 -4.51 1.23
CA VAL A 74 -6.32 -5.18 1.12
C VAL A 74 -5.67 -5.46 2.49
N PHE A 75 -6.07 -4.71 3.53
CA PHE A 75 -5.63 -4.90 4.91
C PHE A 75 -6.35 -6.07 5.62
N ASP A 76 -7.48 -6.55 5.08
CA ASP A 76 -8.31 -7.63 5.64
C ASP A 76 -7.85 -9.04 5.24
N SER A 77 -6.92 -9.14 4.27
CA SER A 77 -6.35 -10.39 3.74
C SER A 77 -5.72 -11.31 4.80
N ASN A 78 -5.51 -10.79 6.01
CA ASN A 78 -5.06 -11.51 7.20
C ASN A 78 -6.08 -12.48 7.85
N THR A 79 -7.32 -12.59 7.34
CA THR A 79 -8.39 -13.34 8.04
C THR A 79 -8.09 -14.83 8.18
N VAL A 80 -7.54 -15.48 7.14
CA VAL A 80 -7.20 -16.91 7.20
C VAL A 80 -6.02 -17.15 8.14
N SER A 81 -5.00 -16.29 8.11
CA SER A 81 -3.84 -16.39 9.00
C SER A 81 -4.24 -16.16 10.48
N LYS A 82 -5.20 -15.25 10.73
CA LYS A 82 -5.81 -15.04 12.05
C LYS A 82 -6.55 -16.29 12.54
N ILE A 83 -7.39 -16.90 11.70
CA ILE A 83 -8.14 -18.12 12.05
C ILE A 83 -7.18 -19.27 12.32
N VAL A 84 -6.21 -19.51 11.43
CA VAL A 84 -5.21 -20.59 11.59
C VAL A 84 -4.39 -20.37 12.86
N SER A 85 -3.96 -19.15 13.16
CA SER A 85 -3.27 -18.83 14.42
C SER A 85 -4.14 -19.09 15.66
N HIS A 86 -5.42 -18.74 15.60
CA HIS A 86 -6.35 -18.94 16.70
C HIS A 86 -6.63 -20.44 16.93
N VAL A 87 -6.89 -21.20 15.86
CA VAL A 87 -7.09 -22.65 15.91
C VAL A 87 -5.82 -23.36 16.38
N ALA A 88 -4.64 -23.01 15.85
CA ALA A 88 -3.37 -23.62 16.24
C ALA A 88 -3.01 -23.35 17.71
N ARG A 89 -3.42 -22.21 18.27
CA ARG A 89 -3.32 -21.89 19.70
C ARG A 89 -4.26 -22.74 20.55
N ILE A 90 -5.51 -22.94 20.12
CA ILE A 90 -6.51 -23.74 20.84
C ILE A 90 -6.10 -25.22 20.89
N PHE A 91 -5.55 -25.76 19.79
CA PHE A 91 -5.21 -27.18 19.69
C PHE A 91 -3.76 -27.51 20.10
N MET A 92 -2.97 -26.54 20.58
CA MET A 92 -1.57 -26.70 21.00
C MET A 92 -0.72 -27.50 19.98
N ILE A 93 -1.01 -27.34 18.67
CA ILE A 93 -0.34 -28.13 17.64
C ILE A 93 1.04 -27.53 17.39
N ILE A 94 2.09 -28.32 17.62
CA ILE A 94 3.50 -27.97 17.40
C ILE A 94 3.78 -27.52 15.93
N ILE A 95 2.87 -27.85 15.00
CA ILE A 95 2.89 -27.43 13.59
C ILE A 95 2.67 -25.92 13.37
N SER A 96 2.20 -25.18 14.38
CA SER A 96 1.93 -23.73 14.30
C SER A 96 3.15 -22.93 13.79
N SER A 97 4.35 -23.22 14.29
CA SER A 97 5.54 -22.47 13.89
C SER A 97 5.94 -22.77 12.44
N LEU A 98 5.82 -24.02 11.99
CA LEU A 98 6.22 -24.43 10.64
C LEU A 98 5.24 -23.90 9.57
N ILE A 99 3.93 -24.08 9.75
CA ILE A 99 2.92 -23.55 8.80
C ILE A 99 2.94 -22.01 8.76
N PHE A 100 3.14 -21.36 9.90
CA PHE A 100 3.22 -19.90 10.00
C PHE A 100 4.55 -19.34 9.48
N VAL A 101 5.60 -20.17 9.33
CA VAL A 101 6.84 -19.81 8.63
C VAL A 101 6.65 -19.84 7.11
N PHE A 102 5.73 -20.66 6.58
CA PHE A 102 5.60 -20.90 5.14
C PHE A 102 4.68 -19.94 4.36
N LEU A 103 3.89 -19.11 5.04
CA LEU A 103 3.03 -18.11 4.39
C LEU A 103 3.39 -16.71 4.87
N LYS A 104 4.39 -16.10 4.24
CA LYS A 104 4.63 -14.65 4.34
C LYS A 104 3.64 -13.97 3.38
N ASP A 105 2.61 -13.35 3.94
CA ASP A 105 1.74 -12.45 3.18
C ASP A 105 2.51 -11.14 2.94
N ILE A 106 2.67 -10.76 1.67
CA ILE A 106 3.32 -9.52 1.26
C ILE A 106 2.23 -8.52 0.85
N LEU A 107 2.18 -7.39 1.56
CA LEU A 107 1.29 -6.29 1.23
C LEU A 107 2.05 -5.22 0.44
N ILE A 108 1.61 -4.94 -0.78
CA ILE A 108 2.19 -3.91 -1.63
C ILE A 108 1.32 -2.65 -1.56
N ILE A 109 1.93 -1.50 -1.25
CA ILE A 109 1.25 -0.21 -1.18
C ILE A 109 2.05 0.83 -1.97
N ASP A 110 1.64 1.09 -3.19
CA ASP A 110 2.22 2.15 -4.02
C ASP A 110 1.14 3.20 -4.36
N GLU A 111 1.04 4.36 -3.71
CA GLU A 111 1.93 5.04 -2.76
C GLU A 111 1.22 5.34 -1.43
N ILE A 112 1.96 5.52 -0.33
CA ILE A 112 1.47 6.20 0.89
C ILE A 112 1.76 7.71 0.73
N GLY A 113 0.93 8.38 -0.07
CA GLY A 113 1.18 9.72 -0.55
C GLY A 113 0.13 10.76 -0.11
N LYS A 114 0.24 11.97 -0.67
CA LYS A 114 -0.63 13.10 -0.34
C LYS A 114 -2.10 12.84 -0.70
N MET A 115 -2.38 12.12 -1.79
CA MET A 115 -3.76 11.89 -2.25
C MET A 115 -4.43 10.82 -1.39
N GLU A 116 -3.72 9.75 -1.09
CA GLU A 116 -4.17 8.59 -0.32
C GLU A 116 -4.41 8.97 1.15
N LEU A 117 -3.54 9.81 1.72
CA LEU A 117 -3.64 10.28 3.10
C LEU A 117 -4.75 11.30 3.37
N PHE A 118 -5.51 11.70 2.34
CA PHE A 118 -6.81 12.35 2.59
C PHE A 118 -7.83 11.40 3.24
N SER A 119 -7.69 10.08 3.04
CA SER A 119 -8.49 9.10 3.77
C SER A 119 -7.90 8.83 5.15
N GLN A 120 -8.60 9.27 6.19
CA GLN A 120 -8.22 8.97 7.58
C GLN A 120 -8.30 7.47 7.87
N LYS A 121 -9.25 6.74 7.26
CA LYS A 121 -9.37 5.29 7.41
C LYS A 121 -8.13 4.58 6.87
N PHE A 122 -7.69 4.96 5.67
CA PHE A 122 -6.47 4.42 5.08
C PHE A 122 -5.25 4.74 5.94
N ARG A 123 -5.10 5.99 6.40
CA ARG A 123 -4.03 6.37 7.33
C ARG A 123 -4.03 5.49 8.59
N ASN A 124 -5.19 5.22 9.17
CA ASN A 124 -5.30 4.40 10.38
C ASN A 124 -4.88 2.95 10.12
N GLU A 125 -5.31 2.33 9.01
CA GLU A 125 -4.88 0.97 8.66
C GLU A 125 -3.37 0.90 8.35
N VAL A 126 -2.80 1.93 7.73
CA VAL A 126 -1.33 2.06 7.57
C VAL A 126 -0.64 2.10 8.94
N VAL A 127 -1.06 2.97 9.85
CA VAL A 127 -0.46 3.07 11.19
C VAL A 127 -0.53 1.74 11.94
N LYS A 128 -1.70 1.11 11.93
CA LYS A 128 -1.97 -0.16 12.60
C LYS A 128 -1.13 -1.29 12.00
N SER A 129 -1.02 -1.36 10.68
CA SER A 129 -0.29 -2.42 9.98
C SER A 129 1.23 -2.32 10.20
N PHE A 130 1.78 -1.10 10.23
CA PHE A 130 3.21 -0.90 10.43
C PHE A 130 3.64 -0.97 11.91
N PHE A 131 2.83 -0.46 12.83
CA PHE A 131 3.31 -0.16 14.18
C PHE A 131 2.57 -0.85 15.32
N GLU A 132 1.35 -1.33 15.11
CA GLU A 132 0.52 -1.89 16.19
C GLU A 132 0.35 -3.41 16.07
N THR A 133 0.42 -3.94 14.85
CA THR A 133 0.16 -5.37 14.61
C THR A 133 1.41 -6.22 14.82
N SER A 134 1.33 -7.24 15.68
CA SER A 134 2.41 -8.23 15.89
C SER A 134 2.50 -9.32 14.81
N ASN A 135 1.75 -9.19 13.71
CA ASN A 135 1.70 -10.20 12.65
C ASN A 135 2.90 -10.08 11.69
N ARG A 136 3.28 -11.21 11.09
CA ARG A 136 4.34 -11.35 10.08
C ARG A 136 3.99 -10.75 8.69
N LEU A 137 3.18 -9.70 8.63
CA LEU A 137 2.87 -9.05 7.36
C LEU A 137 4.11 -8.30 6.88
N PHE A 138 4.65 -8.67 5.72
CA PHE A 138 5.77 -7.93 5.13
C PHE A 138 5.20 -6.84 4.21
N ILE A 139 5.43 -5.58 4.54
CA ILE A 139 4.87 -4.46 3.78
C ILE A 139 5.95 -3.86 2.90
N ILE A 140 5.68 -3.78 1.61
CA ILE A 140 6.49 -3.02 0.64
C ILE A 140 5.67 -1.80 0.26
N ALA A 141 6.16 -0.62 0.62
CA ALA A 141 5.47 0.62 0.33
C ALA A 141 6.39 1.67 -0.28
N THR A 142 5.83 2.49 -1.17
CA THR A 142 6.49 3.71 -1.65
C THR A 142 6.00 4.90 -0.81
N ILE A 143 6.93 5.79 -0.48
CA ILE A 143 6.63 7.04 0.22
C ILE A 143 7.26 8.21 -0.55
N PRO A 144 6.59 9.38 -0.57
CA PRO A 144 7.16 10.56 -1.20
C PRO A 144 8.39 11.06 -0.42
N GLN A 145 9.22 11.86 -1.10
CA GLN A 145 10.28 12.59 -0.43
C GLN A 145 9.71 13.56 0.62
N MET A 146 10.37 13.68 1.78
CA MET A 146 9.87 14.43 2.94
C MET A 146 9.38 15.86 2.62
N HIS A 147 10.07 16.58 1.74
CA HIS A 147 9.69 17.95 1.41
C HIS A 147 8.38 18.06 0.61
N LYS A 148 7.87 16.94 0.05
CA LYS A 148 6.59 16.87 -0.67
C LYS A 148 5.41 16.53 0.25
N ILE A 149 5.69 16.27 1.52
CA ILE A 149 4.71 15.77 2.48
C ILE A 149 4.05 16.96 3.19
N PRO A 150 2.71 17.02 3.24
CA PRO A 150 2.03 18.00 4.07
C PRO A 150 2.43 17.89 5.54
N GLN A 151 2.68 19.02 6.21
CA GLN A 151 3.15 19.07 7.61
C GLN A 151 2.30 18.25 8.57
N GLN A 152 0.98 18.21 8.36
CA GLN A 152 0.02 17.41 9.15
C GLN A 152 0.32 15.90 9.18
N HIS A 153 1.09 15.38 8.20
CA HIS A 153 1.48 13.97 8.15
C HIS A 153 2.93 13.73 8.57
N SER A 154 3.71 14.78 8.89
CA SER A 154 5.15 14.68 9.17
C SER A 154 5.49 13.66 10.26
N SER A 155 4.66 13.55 11.30
CA SER A 155 4.86 12.59 12.40
C SER A 155 4.81 11.13 11.94
N LEU A 156 3.90 10.79 11.02
CA LEU A 156 3.79 9.45 10.46
C LEU A 156 5.05 9.08 9.66
N PHE A 157 5.51 10.00 8.80
CA PHE A 157 6.68 9.73 7.98
C PHE A 157 7.98 9.74 8.77
N GLN A 158 8.10 10.59 9.80
CA GLN A 158 9.22 10.53 10.73
C GLN A 158 9.25 9.16 11.42
N LYS A 159 8.08 8.64 11.84
CA LYS A 159 7.97 7.31 12.44
C LYS A 159 8.46 6.21 11.49
N PHE A 160 8.09 6.24 10.21
CA PHE A 160 8.64 5.29 9.22
C PHE A 160 10.17 5.31 9.13
N ARG A 161 10.83 6.44 9.43
CA ARG A 161 12.29 6.55 9.37
C ARG A 161 12.99 6.14 10.66
N THR A 162 12.35 6.35 11.81
CA THR A 162 12.96 6.13 13.11
C THR A 162 12.62 4.76 13.70
N ASP A 163 11.52 4.14 13.25
CA ASP A 163 11.12 2.82 13.72
C ASP A 163 12.05 1.74 13.16
N GLU A 164 12.64 0.95 14.06
CA GLU A 164 13.60 -0.11 13.74
C GLU A 164 13.04 -1.22 12.84
N LYS A 165 11.71 -1.39 12.81
CA LYS A 165 11.04 -2.36 11.94
C LYS A 165 10.96 -1.88 10.49
N CYS A 166 11.21 -0.60 10.23
CA CYS A 166 11.10 -0.01 8.91
C CYS A 166 12.49 0.16 8.27
N LYS A 167 12.71 -0.54 7.15
CA LYS A 167 13.88 -0.30 6.29
C LYS A 167 13.53 0.72 5.21
N ILE A 168 14.10 1.92 5.31
CA ILE A 168 13.95 2.96 4.28
C ILE A 168 15.08 2.85 3.25
N ILE A 169 14.70 2.61 1.99
CA ILE A 169 15.61 2.64 0.85
C ILE A 169 15.35 3.94 0.07
N THR A 170 16.36 4.80 -0.03
CA THR A 170 16.26 6.03 -0.84
C THR A 170 16.63 5.70 -2.28
N VAL A 171 15.65 5.80 -3.19
CA VAL A 171 15.84 5.51 -4.61
C VAL A 171 16.57 6.67 -5.31
N ASN A 172 17.58 6.34 -6.10
CA ASN A 172 18.35 7.25 -6.94
C ASN A 172 18.64 6.60 -8.31
N HIS A 173 19.27 7.34 -9.22
CA HIS A 173 19.56 6.82 -10.56
C HIS A 173 20.50 5.60 -10.56
N GLN A 174 21.36 5.49 -9.56
CA GLN A 174 22.37 4.43 -9.48
C GLN A 174 21.76 3.10 -8.97
N ASN A 175 20.84 3.15 -8.01
CA ASN A 175 20.27 1.94 -7.41
C ASN A 175 18.93 1.49 -8.03
N ARG A 176 18.21 2.36 -8.78
CA ARG A 176 16.84 2.07 -9.22
C ARG A 176 16.65 0.75 -9.98
N ASN A 177 17.65 0.33 -10.76
CA ASN A 177 17.58 -0.90 -11.56
C ASN A 177 17.80 -2.15 -10.72
N ASN A 178 18.49 -2.02 -9.57
CA ASN A 178 18.86 -3.13 -8.70
C ASN A 178 17.91 -3.25 -7.49
N LEU A 179 17.00 -2.28 -7.29
CA LEU A 179 15.99 -2.29 -6.23
C LEU A 179 15.19 -3.59 -6.15
N PRO A 180 14.76 -4.22 -7.27
CA PRO A 180 14.03 -5.48 -7.17
C PRO A 180 14.83 -6.57 -6.46
N GLU A 181 16.14 -6.66 -6.71
CA GLU A 181 17.04 -7.64 -6.08
C GLU A 181 17.30 -7.29 -4.61
N GLU A 182 17.56 -6.01 -4.32
CA GLU A 182 17.73 -5.52 -2.94
C GLU A 182 16.49 -5.81 -2.08
N ILE A 183 15.29 -5.48 -2.58
CA ILE A 183 14.03 -5.77 -1.90
C ILE A 183 13.84 -7.29 -1.74
N PHE A 184 14.14 -8.08 -2.78
CA PHE A 184 14.02 -9.53 -2.72
C PHE A 184 14.89 -10.13 -1.61
N SER A 185 16.14 -9.64 -1.46
CA SER A 185 17.07 -10.09 -0.42
C SER A 185 16.59 -9.80 1.02
N LEU A 186 15.71 -8.80 1.20
CA LEU A 186 15.14 -8.45 2.50
C LEU A 186 13.93 -9.32 2.87
N ILE A 187 13.33 -9.98 1.87
CA ILE A 187 12.13 -10.80 2.07
C ILE A 187 12.48 -12.25 2.39
N LEU A 188 13.59 -12.77 1.85
CA LEU A 188 14.11 -14.11 2.11
C LEU A 188 14.58 -14.23 3.56
#